data_AF-A0A9W6QY03-F1
#
_entry.id   AF-A0A9W6QY03-F1
#
_cell.length_a   1.000
_cell.length_b   1.000
_cell.length_c   1.000
_cell.angle_alpha   90.00
_cell.angle_beta   90.00
_cell.angle_gamma   90.00
#
_symmetry.space_group_name_H-M   'P 1'
#
loop_
_entity.id
_entity.type
_entity.pdbx_description
1 polymer ?
#
loop_
_entity_poly.entity_id
_entity_poly.type
_entity_poly.pdbx_seq_one_letter_code
_entity_poly.pdbx_strand_id
1 'polypeptide(L)' 'MEAVVGNALRAHPWECVTVGGGLRHSDDQVELLEQIINLVRQHAPDAAIAFNSNPATTYEAAARWLE' A
#
# COMPACT_ATOMS: atom_id res chain seq x y z
N MET A 1 4.14 -7.59 12.28
CA MET A 1 3.88 -6.81 11.07
C MET A 1 2.47 -7.04 10.56
N GLU A 2 2.10 -8.29 10.24
CA GLU A 2 0.76 -8.66 9.77
C GLU A 2 -0.37 -8.08 10.65
N ALA A 3 -0.28 -8.28 11.97
CA ALA A 3 -1.26 -7.74 12.91
C ALA A 3 -1.35 -6.19 12.86
N VAL A 4 -0.22 -5.49 12.70
CA VAL A 4 -0.18 -4.02 12.65
C VAL A 4 -0.78 -3.51 11.35
N VAL A 5 -0.34 -4.06 10.21
CA VAL A 5 -0.81 -3.66 8.88
C VAL A 5 -2.28 -4.04 8.70
N GLY A 6 -2.66 -5.26 9.06
CA GLY A 6 -4.04 -5.73 8.99
C GLY A 6 -4.98 -4.89 9.86
N ASN A 7 -4.57 -4.51 11.07
CA ASN A 7 -5.39 -3.63 11.91
C ASN A 7 -5.53 -2.23 11.32
N ALA A 8 -4.47 -1.67 10.74
CA ALA A 8 -4.54 -0.37 10.05
C ALA A 8 -5.47 -0.41 8.83
N LEU A 9 -5.40 -1.48 8.03
CA LEU A 9 -6.27 -1.67 6.86
C LEU A 9 -7.75 -1.81 7.25
N ARG A 10 -8.03 -2.45 8.39
CA ARG A 10 -9.40 -2.59 8.91
C ARG A 10 -9.94 -1.36 9.63
N ALA A 11 -9.09 -0.39 9.97
CA ALA A 11 -9.49 0.76 10.77
C ALA A 11 -10.48 1.69 10.02
N HIS A 12 -10.35 1.78 8.69
CA HIS A 12 -11.18 2.62 7.84
C HIS A 12 -11.42 1.95 6.47
N PRO A 13 -12.53 2.27 5.78
CA PRO A 13 -12.73 1.88 4.39
C PRO A 13 -11.84 2.73 3.49
N TRP A 14 -10.57 2.38 3.39
CA TRP A 14 -9.60 3.11 2.57
C TRP A 14 -9.94 2.99 1.08
N GLU A 15 -9.95 4.12 0.38
CA GLU A 15 -10.11 4.15 -1.08
C GLU A 15 -8.79 3.88 -1.81
N CYS A 16 -7.66 4.21 -1.16
CA CYS A 16 -6.33 3.95 -1.70
C CYS A 16 -5.30 3.67 -0.60
N VAL A 17 -4.41 2.70 -0.85
CA VAL A 17 -3.23 2.41 -0.03
C VAL A 17 -1.98 2.71 -0.86
N THR A 18 -1.15 3.66 -0.41
CA THR A 18 0.13 3.95 -1.06
C THR A 18 1.23 3.11 -0.46
N VAL A 19 1.94 2.34 -1.28
CA VAL A 19 3.17 1.65 -0.88
C VAL A 19 4.35 2.54 -1.24
N GLY A 20 5.35 2.67 -0.36
CA GLY A 20 6.53 3.51 -0.57
C GLY A 20 7.61 2.87 -1.46
N GLY A 21 8.40 3.69 -2.17
CA GLY A 21 9.53 3.21 -2.99
C GLY A 21 10.62 2.46 -2.22
N GLY A 22 10.76 2.72 -0.91
CA GLY A 22 11.69 1.99 -0.04
C GLY A 22 11.45 0.47 -0.03
N LEU A 23 10.17 0.06 -0.20
CA LEU A 23 9.74 -1.34 -0.26
C LEU A 23 9.88 -1.97 -1.65
N ARG A 24 9.93 -1.16 -2.70
CA ARG A 24 9.89 -1.64 -4.10
C ARG A 24 11.25 -1.72 -4.78
N HIS A 25 12.21 -0.90 -4.35
CA HIS A 25 13.49 -0.75 -5.07
C HIS A 25 14.64 -1.60 -4.49
N SER A 26 14.36 -2.40 -3.46
CA SER A 26 15.32 -3.31 -2.84
C SER A 26 14.90 -4.73 -3.14
N ASP A 27 15.74 -5.51 -3.82
CA ASP A 27 15.48 -6.93 -4.12
C ASP A 27 15.24 -7.73 -2.82
N ASP A 28 15.92 -7.36 -1.73
CA ASP A 28 15.73 -7.94 -0.39
C ASP A 28 14.35 -7.69 0.22
N GLN A 29 13.52 -6.82 -0.38
CA GLN A 29 12.19 -6.47 0.15
C GLN A 29 11.04 -7.00 -0.72
N VAL A 30 11.32 -7.84 -1.72
CA VAL A 30 10.29 -8.43 -2.58
C VAL A 30 9.29 -9.27 -1.79
N GLU A 31 9.74 -10.12 -0.87
CA GLU A 31 8.85 -10.93 -0.03
C GLU A 31 7.97 -10.06 0.87
N LEU A 32 8.53 -8.97 1.39
CA LEU A 32 7.81 -8.02 2.23
C LEU A 32 6.76 -7.25 1.41
N LEU A 33 7.10 -6.82 0.20
CA LEU A 33 6.15 -6.21 -0.73
C LEU A 33 5.00 -7.19 -1.03
N GLU A 34 5.30 -8.45 -1.33
CA GLU A 34 4.29 -9.48 -1.59
C GLU A 34 3.32 -9.62 -0.40
N GLN A 35 3.84 -9.71 0.83
CA GLN A 35 3.02 -9.77 2.03
C GLN A 35 2.12 -8.55 2.21
N ILE A 36 2.64 -7.34 1.98
CA ILE A 36 1.85 -6.10 2.06
C ILE A 36 0.71 -6.12 1.04
N ILE A 37 0.99 -6.48 -0.22
CA ILE A 37 -0.01 -6.52 -1.29
C ILE A 37 -1.12 -7.53 -0.96
N ASN A 38 -0.75 -8.72 -0.47
CA ASN A 38 -1.73 -9.73 -0.08
C ASN A 38 -2.59 -9.28 1.10
N LEU A 39 -2.01 -8.59 2.09
CA LEU A 39 -2.78 -8.05 3.21
C LEU A 39 -3.76 -6.96 2.77
N VAL A 40 -3.36 -6.07 1.86
CA VAL A 40 -4.27 -5.08 1.27
C VAL A 40 -5.43 -5.79 0.58
N ARG A 41 -5.15 -6.77 -0.28
CA ARG A 41 -6.20 -7.54 -0.98
C ARG A 41 -7.15 -8.26 -0.01
N GLN A 42 -6.64 -8.77 1.10
CA GLN A 42 -7.43 -9.51 2.07
C GLN A 42 -8.30 -8.60 2.96
N HIS A 43 -7.80 -7.42 3.32
CA HIS A 43 -8.42 -6.59 4.37
C HIS A 43 -9.00 -5.27 3.87
N ALA A 44 -8.62 -4.83 2.68
CA ALA A 44 -9.14 -3.65 1.99
C ALA A 44 -9.26 -3.94 0.48
N PRO A 45 -10.07 -4.93 0.07
CA PRO A 45 -10.13 -5.40 -1.32
C PRO A 45 -10.58 -4.33 -2.32
N ASP A 46 -11.36 -3.35 -1.86
CA ASP A 46 -11.86 -2.24 -2.68
C ASP A 46 -10.86 -1.08 -2.79
N ALA A 47 -9.80 -1.09 -1.98
CA ALA A 47 -8.79 -0.04 -2.02
C ALA A 47 -7.86 -0.20 -3.22
N ALA A 48 -7.67 0.87 -3.98
CA ALA A 48 -6.64 0.90 -5.01
C ALA A 48 -5.23 0.87 -4.37
N ILE A 49 -4.27 0.23 -5.04
CA ILE A 49 -2.86 0.22 -4.61
C ILE A 49 -2.07 1.22 -5.44
N ALA A 50 -1.52 2.24 -4.78
CA ALA A 50 -0.72 3.27 -5.43
C ALA A 50 0.78 3.10 -5.14
N PHE A 51 1.59 3.34 -6.17
CA PHE A 51 3.04 3.34 -6.08
C PHE A 51 3.59 4.74 -6.38
N ASN A 52 4.20 5.38 -5.39
CA ASN A 52 4.90 6.66 -5.54
C ASN A 52 6.37 6.49 -5.94
N SER A 53 6.95 7.45 -6.63
CA SER A 53 8.38 7.42 -6.97
C SER A 53 9.25 7.90 -5.79
N ASN A 54 8.75 8.83 -4.98
CA ASN A 54 9.42 9.35 -3.78
C ASN A 54 8.36 9.83 -2.76
N PRO A 55 8.72 10.12 -1.49
CA PRO A 55 7.75 10.51 -0.47
C PRO A 55 6.90 11.74 -0.82
N ALA A 56 7.45 12.70 -1.58
CA ALA A 56 6.73 13.90 -2.00
C ALA A 56 5.64 13.62 -3.06
N THR A 57 5.73 12.51 -3.80
CA THR A 57 4.73 12.14 -4.82
C THR A 57 3.64 11.20 -4.30
N THR A 58 3.52 11.05 -2.97
CA THR A 58 2.49 10.18 -2.34
C THR A 58 1.08 10.62 -2.72
N TYR A 59 0.79 11.92 -2.65
CA TYR A 59 -0.52 12.44 -2.99
C TYR A 59 -0.86 12.23 -4.47
N GLU A 60 0.05 12.60 -5.37
CA GLU A 60 -0.11 12.40 -6.81
C GLU A 60 -0.33 10.91 -7.16
N ALA A 61 0.41 10.01 -6.50
CA ALA A 61 0.29 8.59 -6.73
C ALA A 61 -1.09 8.04 -6.35
N ALA A 62 -1.64 8.49 -5.22
CA ALA A 62 -2.98 8.13 -4.74
C ALA A 62 -4.07 8.73 -5.62
N ALA A 63 -3.95 10.02 -5.98
CA ALA A 63 -4.93 10.75 -6.79
C ALA A 63 -5.18 10.13 -8.17
N ARG A 64 -4.26 9.31 -8.71
CA ARG A 64 -4.49 8.55 -9.96
C ARG A 64 -5.64 7.54 -9.88
N TRP A 65 -6.06 7.18 -8.67
CA TRP A 65 -7.03 6.12 -8.41
C TRP A 65 -8.28 6.60 -7.67
N LEU A 66 -8.32 7.89 -7.31
CA LEU A 66 -9.44 8.51 -6.62
C LEU A 66 -10.25 9.33 -7.64
N GLU A 67 -11.58 9.24 -7.58
CA GLU A 67 -12.50 10.04 -8.40
C GLU A 67 -12.82 11.40 -7.77
#